data_AF-A0A920K891-F1
#
_entry.id   AF-A0A920K891-F1
#
_cell.length_a   1.000
_cell.length_b   1.000
_cell.length_c   1.000
_cell.angle_alpha   90.00
_cell.angle_beta   90.00
_cell.angle_gamma   90.00
#
_symmetry.space_group_name_H-M   'P 1'
#
loop_
_entity.id
_entity.type
_entity.pdbx_description
1 polymer ?
#
loop_
_entity_poly.entity_id
_entity_poly.type
_entity_poly.pdbx_seq_one_letter_code
_entity_poly.pdbx_strand_id
1 'polypeptide(L)' 'MAKKDSILIDAGFHPGGYGDVEQEGLDKVCSAYTPVPGGVGPMTINTLIMQTLESCEEKFK' A
#
# COMPACT_ATOMS: atom_id res chain seq x y z
N MET A 1 2.20 2.12 18.16
CA MET A 1 0.86 1.56 18.44
C MET A 1 -0.17 2.31 17.62
N ALA A 2 -1.03 1.60 16.90
CA ALA A 2 -2.11 2.21 16.12
C ALA A 2 -3.20 2.75 17.06
N LYS A 3 -3.82 3.87 16.68
CA LYS A 3 -4.97 4.44 17.40
C LYS A 3 -6.20 3.60 17.06
N LYS A 4 -7.09 3.39 18.03
CA LYS A 4 -8.37 2.73 17.78
C LYS A 4 -9.14 3.42 16.63
N ASP A 5 -9.68 2.61 15.73
CA ASP A 5 -10.43 2.97 14.53
C ASP A 5 -9.64 3.74 13.46
N SER A 6 -8.31 3.81 13.58
CA SER A 6 -7.47 4.45 12.56
C SER A 6 -7.39 3.66 11.26
N ILE A 7 -7.05 4.34 10.17
CA ILE A 7 -6.61 3.72 8.92
C ILE A 7 -5.09 3.67 8.95
N LEU A 8 -4.52 2.48 8.84
CA LEU A 8 -3.07 2.27 8.83
C LEU A 8 -2.60 1.93 7.42
N ILE A 9 -1.59 2.66 6.93
CA ILE A 9 -0.95 2.39 5.64
C ILE A 9 0.50 2.04 5.91
N ASP A 10 0.87 0.81 5.55
CA ASP A 10 2.23 0.28 5.63
C ASP A 10 2.81 0.22 4.20
N ALA A 11 3.79 1.08 3.95
CA ALA A 11 4.51 1.16 2.69
C ALA A 11 5.86 0.42 2.73
N GLY A 12 6.21 -0.15 3.89
CA GLY A 12 7.43 -0.91 4.08
C GLY A 12 7.40 -2.26 3.41
N PHE A 13 8.57 -2.73 2.99
CA PHE A 13 8.76 -4.12 2.57
C PHE A 13 10.18 -4.57 2.88
N HIS A 14 10.28 -5.64 3.66
CA HIS A 14 11.55 -6.26 4.03
C HIS A 14 11.63 -7.70 3.49
N PRO A 15 12.84 -8.20 3.14
CA PRO A 15 13.02 -9.60 2.76
C PRO A 15 12.48 -10.54 3.84
N GLY A 16 11.57 -11.44 3.44
CA GLY A 16 10.79 -12.27 4.36
C GLY A 16 9.29 -11.94 4.37
N GLY A 17 8.87 -10.87 3.69
CA GLY A 17 7.46 -10.58 3.42
C GLY A 17 6.73 -9.83 4.53
N TYR A 18 7.46 -9.04 5.32
CA TYR A 18 6.87 -8.19 6.38
C TYR A 18 7.12 -6.70 6.07
N GLY A 19 6.24 -5.85 6.63
CA GLY A 19 6.26 -4.40 6.45
C GLY A 19 7.05 -3.66 7.54
N ASP A 20 6.74 -2.38 7.71
CA ASP A 20 7.31 -1.53 8.78
C ASP A 20 6.54 -1.68 10.10
N VAL A 21 5.35 -2.29 10.06
CA VAL A 21 4.44 -2.40 11.21
C VAL A 21 4.10 -3.87 11.48
N GLU A 22 4.03 -4.23 12.76
CA GLU A 22 3.48 -5.51 13.22
C GLU A 22 2.00 -5.63 12.82
N GLN A 23 1.65 -6.68 12.08
CA GLN A 23 0.31 -6.86 11.55
C GLN A 23 -0.62 -7.66 12.48
N GLU A 24 -0.05 -8.43 13.41
CA GLU A 24 -0.84 -9.25 14.31
C GLU A 24 -1.77 -8.38 15.16
N GLY A 25 -3.08 -8.59 15.02
CA GLY A 25 -4.10 -7.88 15.80
C GLY A 25 -4.48 -6.48 15.29
N LEU A 26 -3.94 -6.02 14.15
CA LEU A 26 -4.37 -4.76 13.53
C LEU A 26 -5.84 -4.77 13.13
N ASP A 27 -6.37 -5.93 12.76
CA ASP A 27 -7.79 -6.17 12.43
C ASP A 27 -8.75 -5.84 13.59
N LYS A 28 -8.25 -5.89 14.83
CA LYS A 28 -9.03 -5.59 16.05
C LYS A 28 -8.94 -4.13 16.49
N VAL A 29 -7.99 -3.37 15.95
CA VAL A 29 -7.69 -2.00 16.38
C VAL A 29 -8.02 -0.99 15.30
N CYS A 30 -7.64 -1.26 14.05
CA CYS A 30 -7.79 -0.36 12.92
C CYS A 30 -9.14 -0.58 12.21
N SER A 31 -9.68 0.48 11.64
CA SER A 31 -10.87 0.39 10.78
C SER A 31 -10.54 -0.16 9.39
N ALA A 32 -9.31 0.07 8.92
CA ALA A 32 -8.73 -0.53 7.73
C ALA A 32 -7.20 -0.53 7.84
N TYR A 33 -6.54 -1.47 7.17
CA TYR A 33 -5.08 -1.47 7.02
C TYR A 33 -4.64 -2.05 5.68
N THR A 34 -3.44 -1.70 5.23
CA THR A 34 -2.84 -2.31 4.04
C THR A 34 -2.00 -3.54 4.45
N PRO A 35 -2.28 -4.74 3.93
CA PRO A 35 -1.48 -5.92 4.26
C PRO A 35 -0.11 -5.86 3.61
N VAL A 36 0.88 -6.48 4.24
CA VAL A 36 2.19 -6.76 3.63
C VAL A 36 2.45 -8.26 3.72
N PRO A 37 2.65 -8.97 2.58
CA PRO A 37 2.60 -8.46 1.21
C PRO A 37 1.17 -8.19 0.71
N GLY A 38 1.05 -7.43 -0.40
CA GLY A 38 -0.21 -7.31 -1.15
C GLY A 38 -0.97 -5.98 -1.04
N GLY A 39 -0.54 -5.07 -0.17
CA GLY A 39 -1.14 -3.74 0.00
C GLY A 39 -0.54 -2.69 -0.94
N VAL A 40 0.39 -1.88 -0.43
CA VAL A 40 0.95 -0.74 -1.17
C VAL A 40 1.75 -1.17 -2.40
N GLY A 41 2.51 -2.26 -2.32
CA GLY A 41 3.40 -2.72 -3.40
C GLY A 41 2.75 -2.86 -4.79
N PRO A 42 1.68 -3.66 -4.93
CA PRO A 42 0.95 -3.79 -6.20
C PRO A 42 0.41 -2.46 -6.73
N MET A 43 -0.07 -1.59 -5.84
CA MET A 43 -0.60 -0.28 -6.22
C MET A 43 0.49 0.68 -6.71
N THR A 44 1.70 0.62 -6.15
CA THR A 44 2.84 1.41 -6.64
C THR A 44 3.18 1.06 -8.09
N ILE A 45 3.24 -0.24 -8.42
CA ILE A 45 3.50 -0.71 -9.78
C ILE A 45 2.38 -0.26 -10.71
N ASN A 46 1.13 -0.51 -10.34
CA ASN A 46 -0.02 -0.11 -11.15
C ASN A 46 -0.04 1.40 -11.44
N THR A 47 0.22 2.22 -10.42
CA THR A 47 0.20 3.67 -10.53
C THR A 47 1.26 4.19 -11.50
N LEU A 48 2.49 3.65 -11.44
CA LEU A 48 3.54 4.01 -12.39
C LEU A 48 3.14 3.70 -13.84
N ILE A 49 2.55 2.52 -14.07
CA ILE A 49 2.11 2.11 -15.42
C ILE A 49 0.96 2.99 -15.91
N MET A 50 -0.01 3.28 -15.04
CA MET A 50 -1.13 4.17 -15.35
C MET A 50 -0.65 5.57 -15.74
N GLN A 51 0.24 6.17 -14.94
CA GLN A 51 0.82 7.48 -15.25
C GLN A 51 1.67 7.47 -16.53
N THR A 52 2.35 6.36 -16.82
CA THR A 52 3.09 6.17 -18.08
C THR A 52 2.14 6.14 -19.28
N LEU A 53 1.00 5.45 -19.16
CA LEU A 53 -0.03 5.41 -20.19
C LEU A 53 -0.65 6.80 -20.40
N GLU A 54 -1.07 7.46 -19.33
CA GLU A 54 -1.62 8.83 -19.38
C GLU A 54 -0.65 9.80 -20.07
N SER A 55 0.64 9.75 -19.71
CA SER A 55 1.68 10.57 -20.34
C SER A 55 1.84 10.29 -21.84
N CYS A 56 1.68 9.03 -22.25
CA CYS A 56 1.70 8.64 -23.65
C CYS A 56 0.48 9.20 -24.38
N GLU A 57 -0.71 8.99 -23.84
CA GLU A 57 -1.97 9.50 -24.41
C GLU A 57 -1.97 11.02 -24.54
N GLU A 58 -1.45 11.75 -23.54
CA GLU A 58 -1.33 13.22 -23.60
C GLU A 58 -0.36 13.70 -24.69
N LYS A 59 0.74 12.99 -24.92
CA LYS A 59 1.71 13.35 -25.97
C LYS A 59 1.14 13.22 -27.39
N PHE A 60 0.15 12.35 -27.58
CA PHE A 60 -0.44 12.05 -28.88
C PHE A 60 -1.86 12.62 -29.06
N LYS A 61 -2.34 13.42 -28.10
CA LYS A 61 -3.48 14.33 -28.30
C LYS A 61 -3.05 15.56 -29.10
#